data_AF-A0A386UMK9-F1
#
_entry.id   AF-A0A386UMK9-F1
#
_cell.length_a   1.000
_cell.length_b   1.000
_cell.length_c   1.000
_cell.angle_alpha   90.00
_cell.angle_beta   90.00
_cell.angle_gamma   90.00
#
_symmetry.space_group_name_H-M   'P 1'
#
loop_
_entity.id
_entity.type
_entity.pdbx_description
1 polymer ?
#
loop_
_entity_poly.entity_id
_entity_poly.type
_entity_poly.pdbx_seq_one_letter_code
_entity_poly.pdbx_strand_id
1 'polypeptide(L)'
;MPNVKIYIDQACYDAVRPAVSDLLLDLRTMLCDLLEVAPSACQFAVLPVLGLPDQPQINVELHLMPRPSRTRDRLEQVAAGMRDSLSRASCLTVAVRIAQLDAATYVALK
;
A
#
# COMPACT_ATOMS: atom_id res chain seq x y z
N MET A 1 7.18 6.51 8.48
CA MET A 1 6.87 5.12 8.81
C MET A 1 5.65 4.71 8.00
N PRO A 2 5.81 4.34 6.72
CA PRO A 2 4.71 3.80 5.93
C PRO A 2 4.32 2.43 6.48
N ASN A 3 3.06 2.26 6.85
CA ASN A 3 2.48 0.97 7.19
C ASN A 3 1.44 0.62 6.12
N VAL A 4 1.78 -0.37 5.30
CA VAL A 4 1.02 -0.78 4.13
C VAL A 4 0.33 -2.11 4.42
N LYS A 5 -0.98 -2.15 4.21
CA LYS A 5 -1.79 -3.36 4.18
C LYS A 5 -2.36 -3.53 2.78
N ILE A 6 -2.10 -4.68 2.17
CA ILE A 6 -2.64 -5.07 0.87
C ILE A 6 -3.62 -6.21 1.15
N TYR A 7 -4.91 -5.90 1.11
CA TYR A 7 -5.99 -6.86 1.24
C TYR A 7 -6.39 -7.31 -0.15
N ILE A 8 -6.39 -8.62 -0.38
CA ILE A 8 -6.71 -9.23 -1.66
C ILE A 8 -7.91 -10.15 -1.45
N ASP A 9 -8.88 -10.12 -2.35
CA ASP A 9 -10.00 -11.05 -2.30
C ASP A 9 -9.51 -12.51 -2.27
N GLN A 10 -10.01 -13.27 -1.29
CA GLN A 10 -9.70 -14.68 -1.07
C GLN A 10 -9.94 -15.54 -2.33
N ALA A 11 -10.92 -15.17 -3.17
CA ALA A 11 -11.25 -15.91 -4.39
C ALA A 11 -10.15 -15.88 -5.45
N CYS A 12 -9.29 -14.85 -5.44
CA CYS A 12 -8.18 -14.70 -6.40
C CYS A 12 -6.79 -14.74 -5.74
N TYR A 13 -6.71 -14.79 -4.40
CA TYR A 13 -5.46 -14.67 -3.64
C TYR A 13 -4.36 -15.61 -4.10
N ASP A 14 -4.62 -16.92 -4.15
CA ASP A 14 -3.60 -17.92 -4.47
C ASP A 14 -3.05 -17.74 -5.89
N ALA A 15 -3.88 -17.28 -6.82
CA ALA A 15 -3.48 -17.04 -8.21
C ALA A 15 -2.54 -15.82 -8.34
N VAL A 16 -2.79 -14.75 -7.58
CA VAL A 16 -2.03 -13.49 -7.71
C VAL A 16 -0.89 -13.34 -6.70
N ARG A 17 -0.87 -14.13 -5.62
CA ARG A 17 0.12 -14.03 -4.53
C ARG A 17 1.58 -14.04 -5.02
N PRO A 18 2.01 -14.90 -5.97
CA PRO A 18 3.40 -14.88 -6.44
C PRO A 18 3.77 -13.53 -7.10
N ALA A 19 2.94 -13.06 -8.03
CA ALA A 19 3.18 -11.79 -8.73
C ALA A 19 3.17 -10.58 -7.78
N VAL A 20 2.27 -10.57 -6.78
CA VAL A 20 2.25 -9.52 -5.76
C VAL A 20 3.48 -9.61 -4.86
N SER A 21 3.93 -10.81 -4.49
CA SER A 21 5.12 -11.04 -3.68
C SER A 21 6.38 -10.49 -4.36
N ASP A 22 6.56 -10.79 -5.65
CA ASP A 22 7.70 -10.32 -6.45
C ASP A 22 7.73 -8.79 -6.55
N LEU A 23 6.55 -8.15 -6.55
CA LEU A 23 6.40 -6.69 -6.64
C LEU A 23 6.71 -5.96 -5.33
N LEU A 24 6.71 -6.62 -4.16
CA LEU A 24 6.81 -5.95 -2.86
C LEU A 24 8.09 -5.12 -2.69
N LEU A 25 9.21 -5.59 -3.25
CA LEU A 25 10.48 -4.88 -3.16
C LEU A 25 10.43 -3.56 -3.94
N ASP A 26 9.87 -3.58 -5.15
CA ASP A 26 9.75 -2.40 -6.01
C ASP A 26 8.78 -1.38 -5.43
N LEU A 27 7.65 -1.85 -4.85
CA LEU A 27 6.74 -0.97 -4.12
C LEU A 27 7.44 -0.30 -2.94
N ARG A 28 8.26 -1.05 -2.18
CA ARG A 28 9.03 -0.47 -1.08
C ARG A 28 10.00 0.60 -1.58
N THR A 29 10.73 0.34 -2.65
CA THR A 29 11.66 1.32 -3.25
C THR A 29 10.93 2.59 -3.66
N MET A 30 9.84 2.46 -4.42
CA MET A 30 9.01 3.59 -4.83
C MET A 30 8.47 4.40 -3.64
N LEU A 31 8.01 3.74 -2.57
CA LEU A 31 7.57 4.43 -1.35
C LEU A 31 8.72 5.14 -0.63
N CYS A 32 9.92 4.55 -0.59
CA CYS A 32 11.08 5.18 0.04
C CYS A 32 11.46 6.48 -0.67
N ASP A 33 11.46 6.45 -2.00
CA ASP A 33 11.81 7.58 -2.84
C ASP A 33 10.76 8.70 -2.74
N LEU A 34 9.48 8.36 -2.88
CA LEU A 34 8.39 9.36 -2.87
C LEU A 34 8.09 9.92 -1.48
N LEU A 35 8.26 9.14 -0.40
CA LEU A 35 7.93 9.56 0.97
C LEU A 35 9.14 10.00 1.80
N GLU A 36 10.34 9.96 1.20
CA GLU A 36 11.63 10.33 1.81
C GLU A 36 11.85 9.58 3.12
N VAL A 37 11.81 8.25 3.05
CA VAL A 37 12.01 7.36 4.20
C VAL A 37 13.02 6.27 3.90
N ALA A 38 13.70 5.80 4.95
CA ALA A 38 14.57 4.63 4.84
C ALA A 38 13.75 3.33 4.62
N PRO A 39 14.30 2.29 3.97
CA PRO A 39 13.63 1.01 3.79
C PRO A 39 13.13 0.36 5.10
N SER A 40 13.90 0.50 6.19
CA SER A 40 13.53 0.02 7.52
C SER A 40 12.33 0.75 8.13
N ALA A 41 11.95 1.91 7.58
CA ALA A 41 10.77 2.65 8.01
C ALA A 41 9.46 2.03 7.48
N CYS A 42 9.52 1.24 6.41
CA CYS A 42 8.37 0.66 5.71
C CYS A 42 7.99 -0.70 6.29
N GLN A 43 6.70 -0.88 6.56
CA GLN A 43 6.10 -2.15 6.95
C GLN A 43 5.08 -2.54 5.86
N PHE A 44 5.14 -3.78 5.38
CA PHE A 44 4.16 -4.34 4.44
C PHE A 44 3.52 -5.58 5.03
N ALA A 45 2.23 -5.77 4.79
CA ALA A 45 1.56 -7.05 4.98
C ALA A 45 0.56 -7.27 3.84
N VAL A 46 0.52 -8.50 3.35
CA VAL A 46 -0.40 -8.93 2.28
C VAL A 46 -1.31 -10.00 2.87
N LEU A 47 -2.62 -9.79 2.83
CA LEU A 47 -3.60 -10.64 3.51
C LEU A 47 -4.75 -10.99 2.56
N PRO A 48 -5.26 -12.23 2.58
CA PRO A 48 -6.51 -12.54 1.93
C PRO A 48 -7.69 -12.04 2.78
N VAL A 49 -8.78 -11.61 2.13
CA VAL A 49 -10.01 -11.15 2.77
C VAL A 49 -11.25 -11.60 2.00
N LEU A 50 -12.40 -11.67 2.67
CA LEU A 50 -13.69 -11.81 1.99
C LEU A 50 -14.17 -10.45 1.50
N GLY A 51 -14.62 -10.38 0.24
CA GLY A 51 -15.11 -9.17 -0.39
C GLY A 51 -16.48 -9.31 -1.02
N LEU A 52 -17.10 -8.17 -1.34
CA LEU A 52 -18.28 -8.12 -2.21
C LEU A 52 -17.86 -8.26 -3.69
N PRO A 53 -18.73 -8.78 -4.58
CA PRO A 53 -18.39 -8.97 -5.99
C PRO A 53 -18.26 -7.66 -6.78
N ASP A 54 -18.79 -6.54 -6.28
CA ASP A 54 -18.85 -5.23 -6.96
C ASP A 54 -17.83 -4.21 -6.43
N GLN A 55 -16.98 -4.59 -5.47
CA GLN A 55 -15.89 -3.75 -4.99
C GLN A 55 -14.55 -4.12 -5.64
N PRO A 56 -13.52 -3.25 -5.53
CA PRO A 56 -12.17 -3.59 -5.96
C PRO A 56 -11.65 -4.87 -5.29
N GLN A 57 -11.04 -5.75 -6.10
CA GLN A 57 -10.53 -7.05 -5.65
C GLN A 57 -9.24 -6.92 -4.82
N ILE A 58 -8.56 -5.77 -4.92
CA ILE A 58 -7.46 -5.40 -4.04
C ILE A 58 -7.77 -4.05 -3.39
N ASN A 59 -7.68 -4.01 -2.07
CA ASN A 59 -7.69 -2.77 -1.29
C ASN A 59 -6.31 -2.58 -0.64
N VAL A 60 -5.71 -1.42 -0.88
CA VAL A 60 -4.47 -1.01 -0.21
C VAL A 60 -4.78 0.09 0.79
N GLU A 61 -4.37 -0.13 2.03
CA GLU A 61 -4.36 0.90 3.07
C GLU A 61 -2.93 1.29 3.39
N LEU A 62 -2.63 2.58 3.28
CA LEU A 62 -1.35 3.15 3.66
C LEU A 62 -1.57 4.16 4.78
N HIS A 63 -1.06 3.82 5.96
CA HIS A 63 -0.97 4.73 7.09
C HIS A 63 0.44 5.32 7.20
N LEU A 64 0.54 6.62 7.39
CA LEU A 64 1.83 7.31 7.47
C LEU A 64 1.81 8.50 8.42
N MET A 65 2.96 8.80 9.03
CA MET A 65 3.14 10.02 9.81
C MET A 65 3.14 11.27 8.91
N PRO A 66 2.48 12.37 9.29
CA PRO A 66 2.50 13.60 8.50
C PRO A 66 3.92 14.16 8.42
N ARG A 67 4.25 14.80 7.29
CA ARG A 67 5.46 15.61 7.09
C ARG A 67 5.14 16.72 6.07
N PRO A 68 5.79 17.88 6.15
CA PRO A 68 5.57 18.97 5.18
C PRO A 68 5.80 18.53 3.71
N SER A 69 6.79 17.67 3.46
CA SER A 69 7.09 17.16 2.11
C SER A 69 6.06 16.15 1.58
N ARG A 70 5.10 15.71 2.40
CA ARG A 70 4.03 14.77 2.02
C ARG A 70 2.74 15.54 1.70
N THR A 71 2.84 16.37 0.68
CA THR A 71 1.72 17.16 0.15
C THR A 71 0.66 16.24 -0.46
N ARG A 72 -0.54 16.80 -0.69
CA ARG A 72 -1.63 16.06 -1.35
C ARG A 72 -1.20 15.45 -2.68
N ASP A 73 -0.62 16.25 -3.57
CA ASP A 73 -0.19 15.83 -4.90
C ASP A 73 0.81 14.66 -4.83
N ARG A 74 1.73 14.71 -3.86
CA ARG A 74 2.71 13.64 -3.67
C ARG A 74 2.06 12.36 -3.13
N LEU A 75 1.07 12.47 -2.24
CA LEU A 75 0.30 11.33 -1.78
C LEU A 75 -0.57 10.74 -2.90
N GLU A 76 -1.13 11.57 -3.78
CA GLU A 76 -1.85 11.12 -4.97
C GLU A 76 -0.93 10.39 -5.97
N GLN A 77 0.30 10.87 -6.15
CA GLN A 77 1.32 10.15 -6.95
C GLN A 77 1.66 8.78 -6.35
N VAL A 78 1.83 8.71 -5.02
CA VAL A 78 2.03 7.44 -4.32
C VAL A 78 0.84 6.50 -4.54
N ALA A 79 -0.39 7.00 -4.36
CA ALA A 79 -1.59 6.21 -4.55
C ALA A 79 -1.71 5.67 -5.99
N ALA A 80 -1.48 6.53 -6.99
CA ALA A 80 -1.50 6.17 -8.39
C ALA A 80 -0.42 5.12 -8.72
N GLY A 81 0.81 5.33 -8.28
CA GLY A 81 1.93 4.41 -8.51
C GLY A 81 1.70 3.01 -7.90
N MET A 82 1.16 2.95 -6.68
CA MET A 82 0.79 1.69 -6.04
C MET A 82 -0.35 1.00 -6.81
N ARG A 83 -1.42 1.74 -7.12
CA ARG A 83 -2.58 1.22 -7.83
C ARG A 83 -2.18 0.62 -9.18
N ASP A 84 -1.44 1.37 -9.98
CA ASP A 84 -1.07 0.96 -11.33
C ASP A 84 -0.13 -0.25 -11.32
N SER A 85 0.83 -0.29 -10.38
CA SER A 85 1.76 -1.42 -10.25
C SER A 85 1.05 -2.70 -9.83
N LEU A 86 0.15 -2.62 -8.85
CA LEU A 86 -0.64 -3.77 -8.39
C LEU A 86 -1.63 -4.23 -9.46
N SER A 87 -2.32 -3.32 -10.14
CA SER A 87 -3.25 -3.66 -11.22
C SER A 87 -2.53 -4.35 -12.38
N ARG A 88 -1.34 -3.88 -12.77
CA ARG A 88 -0.53 -4.55 -13.82
C ARG A 88 -0.08 -5.95 -13.40
N ALA A 89 0.40 -6.11 -12.17
CA ALA A 89 0.94 -7.40 -11.72
C ALA A 89 -0.14 -8.45 -11.48
N SER A 90 -1.33 -8.03 -11.05
CA SER A 90 -2.42 -8.93 -10.67
C SER A 90 -3.51 -9.08 -11.73
N CYS A 91 -3.60 -8.16 -12.69
CA CYS A 91 -4.74 -8.00 -13.60
C CYS A 91 -6.08 -7.78 -12.85
N LEU A 92 -6.03 -7.27 -11.61
CA LEU A 92 -7.20 -7.00 -10.77
C LEU A 92 -7.49 -5.51 -10.64
N THR A 93 -8.73 -5.20 -10.25
CA THR A 93 -9.13 -3.86 -9.83
C THR A 93 -8.55 -3.52 -8.46
N VAL A 94 -7.90 -2.35 -8.35
CA VAL A 94 -7.21 -1.92 -7.14
C VAL A 94 -7.75 -0.58 -6.66
N ALA A 95 -8.04 -0.47 -5.36
CA ALA A 95 -8.23 0.79 -4.67
C ALA A 95 -7.09 1.05 -3.68
N VAL A 96 -6.68 2.32 -3.55
CA VAL A 96 -5.66 2.74 -2.59
C VAL A 96 -6.23 3.85 -1.72
N ARG A 97 -6.09 3.69 -0.40
CA ARG A 97 -6.50 4.66 0.61
C ARG A 97 -5.30 5.04 1.45
N ILE A 98 -5.07 6.34 1.58
CA ILE A 98 -3.96 6.87 2.38
C ILE A 98 -4.55 7.68 3.53
N ALA A 99 -4.12 7.39 4.76
CA ALA A 99 -4.43 8.22 5.92
C ALA A 99 -3.15 8.68 6.61
N GLN A 100 -3.15 9.96 7.00
CA GLN A 100 -2.10 10.52 7.85
C GLN A 100 -2.48 10.31 9.31
N LEU A 101 -1.53 9.78 10.09
CA LEU A 101 -1.71 9.49 11.50
C LEU A 101 -1.56 10.76 12.34
N ASP A 102 -2.17 10.80 13.51
CA ASP A 102 -1.91 11.87 14.48
C ASP A 102 -0.58 11.64 15.20
N ALA A 103 0.36 12.57 15.03
CA ALA A 103 1.68 12.46 15.61
C ALA A 103 1.71 12.51 17.14
N ALA A 104 0.71 13.14 17.77
CA ALA A 104 0.66 13.28 19.22
C ALA A 104 0.23 11.97 19.91
N THR A 105 -0.55 11.14 19.22
CA THR A 105 -1.14 9.91 19.78
C THR A 105 -0.57 8.64 19.18
N TYR A 106 0.18 8.73 18.08
CA TYR A 106 0.76 7.56 17.44
C TYR A 106 1.97 7.02 18.21
N VAL A 107 1.81 5.82 18.76
CA VAL A 107 2.87 5.06 19.42
C VAL A 107 3.20 3.84 18.56
N ALA A 108 4.49 3.66 18.27
CA ALA A 108 4.99 2.48 17.58
C ALA A 108 6.32 2.07 18.20
N LEU A 109 6.44 0.78 18.53
CA LEU A 109 7.69 0.15 18.92
C LEU A 109 8.22 -0.65 17.73
N LYS A 110 9.52 -0.57 17.48
CA LYS A 110 10.20 -1.33 16.43
C LYS A 110 11.31 -2.16 17.03
#